data_AF-X1IYC0-F1
#
_entry.id   AF-X1IYC0-F1
#
_cell.length_a   1.000
_cell.length_b   1.000
_cell.length_c   1.000
_cell.angle_alpha   90.00
_cell.angle_beta   90.00
_cell.angle_gamma   90.00
#
_symmetry.space_group_name_H-M   'P 1'
#
loop_
_entity.id
_entity.type
_entity.pdbx_description
1 polymer ?
#
loop_
_entity_poly.entity_id
_entity_poly.type
_entity_poly.pdbx_seq_one_letter_code
_entity_poly.pdbx_strand_id
1 'polypeptide(L)'
;NSTKNRKERIAKIIEMHANYREEKKEIAIGDIGAVVGPKGIDTGDSLCEGSNPIIFEGMEFAEPVISIAIEPKTKTDEDKLYSSLHKLVQEDPTFKVCQDEETGQTIVSGMGQLHLEIMLDRLRREFNIEVNSGKPQIAYKEAIKKRASARGQYIHQSGGRGQYGDVELEVEPIKNGEKTFLDKTKGGVIPKEFIAAIKKGVERTMRVGILASYPMLNVKTTLLDGSYHSVDSSEFAFKTAASIALKKAFKQADPYLLEPVMKLE
;
A
#
# COMPACT_ATOMS: atom_id res chain seq x y z
N ASN A 1 22.63 8.15 0.43
CA ASN A 1 21.43 7.38 0.07
C ASN A 1 20.75 8.09 -1.08
N SER A 2 20.85 7.51 -2.26
CA SER A 2 20.37 8.11 -3.51
C SER A 2 18.88 7.87 -3.71
N THR A 3 18.35 6.79 -3.14
CA THR A 3 16.92 6.49 -3.10
C THR A 3 16.15 7.56 -2.32
N LYS A 4 16.69 7.99 -1.16
CA LYS A 4 16.05 8.99 -0.27
C LYS A 4 16.64 10.40 -0.38
N ASN A 5 17.60 10.60 -1.28
CA ASN A 5 18.36 11.84 -1.46
C ASN A 5 18.89 12.44 -0.13
N ARG A 6 19.39 11.56 0.76
CA ARG A 6 19.88 11.92 2.09
C ARG A 6 21.34 11.53 2.24
N LYS A 7 22.15 12.46 2.76
CA LYS A 7 23.54 12.19 3.13
C LYS A 7 23.55 11.35 4.41
N GLU A 8 24.16 10.18 4.33
CA GLU A 8 24.32 9.25 5.45
C GLU A 8 25.80 9.23 5.86
N ARG A 9 26.05 9.11 7.17
CA ARG A 9 27.42 9.03 7.71
C ARG A 9 27.69 7.61 8.15
N ILE A 10 28.75 7.02 7.58
CA ILE A 10 29.26 5.72 7.97
C ILE A 10 30.19 5.90 9.17
N ALA A 11 29.96 5.14 10.24
CA ALA A 11 30.83 5.18 11.42
C ALA A 11 31.87 4.05 11.38
N LYS A 12 31.42 2.82 11.10
CA LYS A 12 32.28 1.63 11.04
C LYS A 12 31.83 0.69 9.93
N ILE A 13 32.78 -0.08 9.43
CA ILE A 13 32.56 -1.12 8.44
C ILE A 13 33.08 -2.43 9.02
N ILE A 14 32.26 -3.48 8.96
CA ILE A 14 32.54 -4.77 9.57
C ILE A 14 32.29 -5.86 8.52
N GLU A 15 33.25 -6.76 8.38
CA GLU A 15 33.05 -8.01 7.64
C GLU A 15 32.72 -9.12 8.64
N MET A 16 31.64 -9.84 8.36
CA MET A 16 31.15 -10.91 9.22
C MET A 16 31.64 -12.25 8.67
N HIS A 17 32.54 -12.91 9.39
CA HIS A 17 32.90 -14.31 9.13
C HIS A 17 32.08 -15.23 10.04
N ALA A 18 32.12 -16.54 9.75
CA ALA A 18 31.31 -17.53 10.46
C ALA A 18 31.49 -17.54 11.98
N ASN A 19 32.69 -17.18 12.48
CA ASN A 19 33.07 -17.26 13.89
C ASN A 19 33.67 -15.99 14.47
N TYR A 20 34.05 -15.01 13.65
CA TYR A 20 34.58 -13.73 14.12
C TYR A 20 34.12 -12.56 13.22
N ARG A 21 34.27 -11.36 13.77
CA ARG A 21 33.99 -10.10 13.08
C ARG A 21 35.29 -9.34 12.88
N GLU A 22 35.52 -8.84 11.67
CA GLU A 22 36.71 -8.05 11.33
C GLU A 22 36.30 -6.61 11.00
N GLU A 23 36.89 -5.62 11.66
CA GLU A 23 36.64 -4.21 11.36
C GLU A 23 37.56 -3.79 10.21
N LYS A 24 36.96 -3.50 9.05
CA LYS A 24 37.68 -3.02 7.85
C LYS A 24 37.51 -1.51 7.70
N LYS A 25 38.48 -0.88 7.03
CA LYS A 25 38.42 0.56 6.71
C LYS A 25 37.72 0.84 5.38
N GLU A 26 37.73 -0.12 4.47
CA GLU A 26 37.16 -0.02 3.13
C GLU A 26 36.58 -1.38 2.70
N ILE A 27 35.60 -1.33 1.79
CA ILE A 27 34.99 -2.48 1.11
C ILE A 27 35.19 -2.25 -0.39
N ALA A 28 35.75 -3.24 -1.08
CA ALA A 28 35.98 -3.15 -2.52
C ALA A 28 34.73 -3.52 -3.32
N ILE A 29 34.78 -3.29 -4.64
CA ILE A 29 33.69 -3.62 -5.56
C ILE A 29 33.49 -5.14 -5.57
N GLY A 30 32.26 -5.59 -5.29
CA GLY A 30 31.88 -7.01 -5.26
C GLY A 30 31.92 -7.65 -3.88
N ASP A 31 32.48 -6.97 -2.87
CA ASP A 31 32.51 -7.46 -1.51
C ASP A 31 31.20 -7.14 -0.77
N ILE A 32 30.85 -7.99 0.20
CA ILE A 32 29.66 -7.81 1.06
C ILE A 32 30.13 -7.58 2.49
N GLY A 33 29.67 -6.50 3.11
CA GLY A 33 29.95 -6.20 4.51
C GLY A 33 28.84 -5.41 5.19
N ALA A 34 28.91 -5.33 6.51
CA ALA A 34 27.95 -4.63 7.34
C ALA A 34 28.46 -3.22 7.69
N VAL A 35 27.59 -2.22 7.55
CA VAL A 35 27.91 -0.83 7.85
C VAL A 35 27.15 -0.40 9.10
N VAL A 36 27.87 0.13 10.09
CA VAL A 36 27.29 0.59 11.36
C VAL A 36 27.24 2.12 11.38
N GLY A 37 26.11 2.68 11.84
CA GLY A 37 25.94 4.11 12.06
C GLY A 37 24.84 4.82 11.26
N PRO A 38 24.51 4.44 10.01
CA PRO A 38 23.43 5.07 9.27
C PRO A 38 22.09 4.90 9.98
N LYS A 39 21.26 5.95 9.97
CA LYS A 39 19.94 5.93 10.65
C LYS A 39 18.75 5.92 9.68
N GLY A 40 18.98 6.27 8.42
CA GLY A 40 17.94 6.43 7.41
C GLY A 40 18.00 5.41 6.27
N ILE A 41 18.68 4.29 6.47
CA ILE A 41 18.81 3.23 5.45
C ILE A 41 17.81 2.13 5.78
N ASP A 42 16.97 1.79 4.81
CA ASP A 42 16.10 0.62 4.86
C ASP A 42 16.61 -0.44 3.86
N THR A 43 16.13 -1.67 4.01
CA THR A 43 16.45 -2.78 3.10
C THR A 43 16.06 -2.45 1.66
N GLY A 44 17.02 -2.53 0.74
CA GLY A 44 16.83 -2.21 -0.69
C GLY A 44 17.25 -0.78 -1.10
N ASP A 45 17.70 0.06 -0.18
CA ASP A 45 18.21 1.40 -0.51
C ASP A 45 19.57 1.37 -1.25
N SER A 46 19.75 2.31 -2.18
CA SER A 46 21.01 2.48 -2.93
C SER A 46 21.90 3.54 -2.29
N LEU A 47 23.15 3.17 -1.97
CA LEU A 47 24.20 4.08 -1.53
C LEU A 47 25.18 4.34 -2.66
N CYS A 48 25.41 5.60 -3.01
CA CYS A 48 26.46 5.97 -3.94
C CYS A 48 27.11 7.31 -3.56
N GLU A 49 28.10 7.70 -4.34
CA GLU A 49 28.79 8.97 -4.21
C GLU A 49 27.84 10.16 -4.50
N GLY A 50 28.01 11.25 -3.76
CA GLY A 50 27.13 12.43 -3.87
C GLY A 50 27.24 13.20 -5.19
N SER A 51 28.33 13.01 -5.94
CA SER A 51 28.57 13.62 -7.25
C SER A 51 27.90 12.87 -8.41
N ASN A 52 27.64 11.57 -8.25
CA ASN A 52 27.06 10.73 -9.29
C ASN A 52 25.95 9.83 -8.72
N PRO A 53 24.72 10.35 -8.55
CA PRO A 53 23.61 9.59 -8.00
C PRO A 53 23.16 8.48 -8.96
N ILE A 54 23.31 7.23 -8.53
CA ILE A 54 22.78 6.05 -9.22
C ILE A 54 21.75 5.38 -8.30
N ILE A 55 20.59 5.04 -8.86
CA ILE A 55 19.54 4.28 -8.20
C ILE A 55 19.51 2.91 -8.88
N PHE A 56 19.79 1.86 -8.10
CA PHE A 56 19.66 0.49 -8.57
C PHE A 56 18.19 0.05 -8.54
N GLU A 57 17.85 -0.95 -9.33
CA GLU A 57 16.50 -1.52 -9.34
C GLU A 57 16.17 -2.11 -7.96
N GLY A 58 15.04 -1.66 -7.40
CA GLY A 58 14.61 -2.09 -6.08
C GLY A 58 14.09 -3.54 -6.10
N MET A 59 14.24 -4.25 -4.99
CA MET A 59 13.61 -5.56 -4.82
C MET A 59 12.09 -5.40 -4.72
N GLU A 60 11.35 -6.12 -5.56
CA GLU A 60 9.89 -6.23 -5.43
C GLU A 60 9.55 -7.27 -4.35
N PHE A 61 9.00 -6.80 -3.23
CA PHE A 61 8.51 -7.69 -2.17
C PHE A 61 7.08 -8.12 -2.46
N ALA A 62 6.79 -9.42 -2.28
CA ALA A 62 5.45 -9.94 -2.37
C ALA A 62 4.54 -9.34 -1.29
N GLU A 63 3.26 -9.15 -1.61
CA GLU A 63 2.30 -8.69 -0.60
C GLU A 63 2.03 -9.79 0.43
N PRO A 64 1.90 -9.42 1.73
CA PRO A 64 1.55 -10.38 2.78
C PRO A 64 0.16 -10.96 2.55
N VAL A 65 -0.02 -12.22 2.93
CA VAL A 65 -1.22 -13.03 2.63
C VAL A 65 -2.05 -13.37 3.86
N ILE A 66 -1.45 -13.32 5.05
CA ILE A 66 -2.10 -13.59 6.33
C ILE A 66 -1.95 -12.36 7.21
N SER A 67 -3.04 -12.01 7.89
CA SER A 67 -3.09 -10.92 8.86
C SER A 67 -3.58 -11.45 10.20
N ILE A 68 -3.00 -10.98 11.31
CA ILE A 68 -3.43 -11.32 12.67
C ILE A 68 -3.62 -10.00 13.42
N ALA A 69 -4.75 -9.87 14.11
CA ALA A 69 -4.94 -8.79 15.07
C ALA A 69 -4.15 -9.11 16.34
N ILE A 70 -3.37 -8.14 16.81
CA ILE A 70 -2.60 -8.23 18.05
C ILE A 70 -3.02 -7.11 19.00
N GLU A 71 -3.08 -7.47 20.28
CA GLU A 71 -3.38 -6.53 21.35
C GLU A 71 -2.33 -6.66 22.46
N PRO A 72 -1.77 -5.54 22.95
CA PRO A 72 -0.87 -5.58 24.10
C PRO A 72 -1.64 -5.99 25.36
N LYS A 73 -1.04 -6.81 26.23
CA LYS A 73 -1.67 -7.17 27.52
C LYS A 73 -1.78 -6.00 28.48
N THR A 74 -0.87 -5.03 28.40
CA THR A 74 -0.84 -3.87 29.29
C THR A 74 -0.76 -2.57 28.51
N LYS A 75 -1.35 -1.48 29.03
CA LYS A 75 -1.26 -0.16 28.40
C LYS A 75 0.17 0.38 28.33
N THR A 76 1.01 0.02 29.28
CA THR A 76 2.44 0.38 29.29
C THR A 76 3.23 -0.29 28.17
N ASP A 77 2.72 -1.40 27.64
CA ASP A 77 3.34 -2.10 26.52
C ASP A 77 2.85 -1.60 25.16
N GLU A 78 1.81 -0.78 25.12
CA GLU A 78 1.25 -0.22 23.88
C GLU A 78 2.28 0.68 23.16
N ASP A 79 2.86 1.66 23.87
CA ASP A 79 3.90 2.54 23.31
C ASP A 79 5.16 1.77 22.89
N LYS A 80 5.52 0.75 23.67
CA LYS A 80 6.66 -0.13 23.36
C LYS A 80 6.38 -1.02 22.16
N LEU A 81 5.14 -1.48 22.00
CA LEU A 81 4.72 -2.31 20.89
C LEU A 81 4.87 -1.56 19.58
N TYR A 82 4.34 -0.33 19.49
CA TYR A 82 4.47 0.49 18.28
C TYR A 82 5.93 0.74 17.89
N SER A 83 6.77 1.12 18.86
CA SER A 83 8.20 1.36 18.60
C SER A 83 8.97 0.10 18.22
N SER A 84 8.60 -1.07 18.75
CA SER A 84 9.23 -2.35 18.43
C SER A 84 8.79 -2.88 17.06
N LEU A 85 7.50 -2.78 16.75
CA LEU A 85 6.94 -3.11 15.44
C LEU A 85 7.59 -2.28 14.33
N HIS A 86 7.81 -0.99 14.54
CA HIS A 86 8.50 -0.15 13.57
C HIS A 86 9.93 -0.61 13.30
N LYS A 87 10.66 -1.09 14.32
CA LYS A 87 12.01 -1.67 14.11
C LYS A 87 11.95 -2.96 13.31
N LEU A 88 10.97 -3.83 13.59
CA LEU A 88 10.78 -5.07 12.85
C LEU A 88 10.43 -4.81 11.37
N VAL A 89 9.61 -3.80 11.07
CA VAL A 89 9.28 -3.40 9.69
C VAL A 89 10.51 -2.86 8.94
N GLN A 90 11.44 -2.18 9.64
CA GLN A 90 12.68 -1.72 9.03
C GLN A 90 13.65 -2.87 8.69
N GLU A 91 13.63 -3.93 9.50
CA GLU A 91 14.41 -5.15 9.25
C GLU A 91 13.80 -5.98 8.13
N ASP A 92 12.48 -6.20 8.16
CA ASP A 92 11.74 -7.01 7.19
C ASP A 92 10.62 -6.20 6.49
N PRO A 93 10.82 -5.78 5.23
CA PRO A 93 9.82 -5.03 4.47
C PRO A 93 8.60 -5.85 4.05
N THR A 94 8.64 -7.19 4.18
CA THR A 94 7.49 -8.06 3.90
C THR A 94 6.47 -8.05 5.04
N PHE A 95 6.88 -7.63 6.24
CA PHE A 95 6.04 -7.49 7.40
C PHE A 95 5.36 -6.11 7.38
N LYS A 96 4.02 -6.09 7.39
CA LYS A 96 3.24 -4.85 7.37
C LYS A 96 2.43 -4.70 8.65
N VAL A 97 2.41 -3.49 9.19
CA VAL A 97 1.65 -3.13 10.39
C VAL A 97 0.62 -2.10 9.99
N CYS A 98 -0.64 -2.31 10.35
CA CYS A 98 -1.74 -1.38 10.13
C CYS A 98 -2.55 -1.27 11.42
N GLN A 99 -2.98 -0.07 11.78
CA GLN A 99 -3.92 0.10 12.89
C GLN A 99 -5.32 0.21 12.29
N ASP A 100 -6.24 -0.57 12.83
CA ASP A 100 -7.64 -0.54 12.42
C ASP A 100 -8.33 0.65 13.12
N GLU A 101 -8.84 1.61 12.33
CA GLU A 101 -9.44 2.84 12.85
C GLU A 101 -10.81 2.61 13.53
N GLU A 102 -11.50 1.50 13.24
CA GLU A 102 -12.84 1.22 13.79
C GLU A 102 -12.75 0.48 15.14
N THR A 103 -11.82 -0.47 15.25
CA THR A 103 -11.64 -1.30 16.45
C THR A 103 -10.51 -0.81 17.34
N GLY A 104 -9.59 0.02 16.82
CA GLY A 104 -8.38 0.45 17.50
C GLY A 104 -7.30 -0.62 17.60
N GLN A 105 -7.53 -1.82 17.04
CA GLN A 105 -6.61 -2.96 17.12
C GLN A 105 -5.43 -2.78 16.17
N THR A 106 -4.28 -3.36 16.53
CA THR A 106 -3.12 -3.41 15.63
C THR A 106 -3.17 -4.69 14.81
N ILE A 107 -3.22 -4.58 13.49
CA ILE A 107 -3.20 -5.70 12.56
C ILE A 107 -1.79 -5.85 11.99
N VAL A 108 -1.19 -7.02 12.17
CA VAL A 108 0.10 -7.39 11.59
C VAL A 108 -0.09 -8.40 10.47
N SER A 109 0.52 -8.12 9.34
CA SER A 109 0.41 -8.92 8.12
C SER A 109 1.77 -9.45 7.70
N GLY A 110 1.80 -10.74 7.35
CA GLY A 110 3.03 -11.44 6.96
C GLY A 110 2.80 -12.43 5.82
N MET A 111 3.89 -13.03 5.36
CA MET A 111 3.88 -14.00 4.26
C MET A 111 3.26 -15.36 4.62
N GLY A 112 3.12 -15.68 5.91
CA GLY A 112 2.60 -16.96 6.35
C GLY A 112 2.50 -17.05 7.87
N GLN A 113 1.90 -18.14 8.36
CA GLN A 113 1.70 -18.35 9.79
C GLN A 113 3.04 -18.43 10.54
N LEU A 114 4.01 -19.20 10.03
CA LEU A 114 5.33 -19.33 10.65
C LEU A 114 6.06 -17.99 10.74
N HIS A 115 5.95 -17.15 9.70
CA HIS A 115 6.55 -15.82 9.72
C HIS A 115 5.95 -14.98 10.88
N LEU A 116 4.63 -14.96 11.01
CA LEU A 116 3.97 -14.22 12.10
C LEU A 116 4.34 -14.79 13.48
N GLU A 117 4.42 -16.11 13.64
CA GLU A 117 4.81 -16.74 14.91
C GLU A 117 6.24 -16.36 15.32
N ILE A 118 7.19 -16.36 14.39
CA ILE A 118 8.57 -15.94 14.65
C ILE A 118 8.61 -14.45 15.04
N MET A 119 7.85 -13.58 14.36
CA MET A 119 7.80 -12.16 14.70
C MET A 119 7.22 -11.91 16.09
N LEU A 120 6.17 -12.64 16.48
CA LEU A 120 5.58 -12.57 17.82
C LEU A 120 6.56 -13.10 18.90
N ASP A 121 7.29 -14.17 18.62
CA ASP A 121 8.32 -14.70 19.53
C ASP A 121 9.50 -13.71 19.68
N ARG A 122 9.92 -13.03 18.60
CA ARG A 122 10.92 -11.96 18.67
C ARG A 122 10.44 -10.79 19.54
N LEU A 123 9.19 -10.35 19.39
CA LEU A 123 8.60 -9.32 20.26
C LEU A 123 8.68 -9.72 21.74
N ARG A 124 8.44 -11.00 22.04
CA ARG A 124 8.53 -11.52 23.41
C ARG A 124 9.97 -11.60 23.92
N ARG A 125 10.91 -12.08 23.11
CA ARG A 125 12.32 -12.32 23.54
C ARG A 125 13.18 -11.06 23.56
N GLU A 126 13.06 -10.22 22.54
CA GLU A 126 13.93 -9.05 22.37
C GLU A 126 13.38 -7.84 23.13
N PHE A 127 12.05 -7.69 23.19
CA PHE A 127 11.41 -6.50 23.74
C PHE A 127 10.62 -6.77 25.03
N ASN A 128 10.52 -8.04 25.48
CA ASN A 128 9.74 -8.46 26.65
C ASN A 128 8.27 -8.01 26.59
N ILE A 129 7.69 -7.97 25.39
CA ILE A 129 6.30 -7.56 25.18
C ILE A 129 5.44 -8.81 25.04
N GLU A 130 4.46 -8.97 25.92
CA GLU A 130 3.44 -10.01 25.77
C GLU A 130 2.22 -9.46 25.02
N VAL A 131 1.96 -10.05 23.86
CA VAL A 131 0.79 -9.73 23.02
C VAL A 131 -0.19 -10.89 22.99
N ASN A 132 -1.48 -10.58 22.96
CA ASN A 132 -2.53 -11.53 22.64
C ASN A 132 -2.74 -11.54 21.13
N SER A 133 -2.75 -12.72 20.53
CA SER A 133 -3.06 -12.89 19.11
C SER A 133 -4.52 -13.29 18.91
N GLY A 134 -5.20 -12.59 18.01
CA GLY A 134 -6.52 -12.97 17.51
C GLY A 134 -6.44 -14.10 16.48
N LYS A 135 -7.59 -14.46 15.90
CA LYS A 135 -7.63 -15.44 14.81
C LYS A 135 -6.97 -14.87 13.56
N PRO A 136 -6.16 -15.66 12.83
CA PRO A 136 -5.62 -15.24 11.55
C PRO A 136 -6.77 -14.99 10.56
N GLN A 137 -6.76 -13.82 9.96
CA GLN A 137 -7.63 -13.43 8.87
C GLN A 137 -6.85 -13.53 7.56
N ILE A 138 -7.52 -14.08 6.56
CA ILE A 138 -6.98 -14.20 5.21
C ILE A 138 -7.15 -12.85 4.51
N ALA A 139 -6.10 -12.38 3.85
CA ALA A 139 -6.18 -11.18 3.02
C ALA A 139 -6.93 -11.51 1.72
N TYR A 140 -8.26 -11.50 1.79
CA TYR A 140 -9.11 -11.61 0.60
C TYR A 140 -8.89 -10.40 -0.31
N LYS A 141 -9.15 -10.59 -1.60
CA LYS A 141 -9.14 -9.53 -2.61
C LYS A 141 -10.43 -9.56 -3.39
N GLU A 142 -10.80 -8.44 -3.99
CA GLU A 142 -12.00 -8.31 -4.80
C GLU A 142 -11.66 -8.27 -6.30
N ALA A 143 -12.44 -8.95 -7.13
CA ALA A 143 -12.29 -8.91 -8.59
C ALA A 143 -13.66 -8.94 -9.29
N ILE A 144 -13.67 -8.71 -10.60
CA ILE A 144 -14.88 -8.70 -11.44
C ILE A 144 -14.77 -9.70 -12.58
N LYS A 145 -15.89 -10.25 -13.06
CA LYS A 145 -15.90 -11.19 -14.20
C LYS A 145 -16.30 -10.56 -15.51
N LYS A 146 -17.16 -9.52 -15.46
CA LYS A 146 -17.77 -8.90 -16.64
C LYS A 146 -17.33 -7.46 -16.76
N ARG A 147 -17.38 -6.95 -17.99
CA ARG A 147 -17.24 -5.52 -18.26
C ARG A 147 -18.59 -4.85 -17.97
N ALA A 148 -18.55 -3.72 -17.26
CA ALA A 148 -19.74 -2.92 -16.98
C ALA A 148 -19.40 -1.43 -16.97
N SER A 149 -20.32 -0.60 -17.43
CA SER A 149 -20.22 0.86 -17.34
C SER A 149 -21.32 1.42 -16.46
N ALA A 150 -21.00 2.44 -15.68
CA ALA A 150 -22.00 3.16 -14.90
C ALA A 150 -21.64 4.64 -14.75
N ARG A 151 -22.70 5.45 -14.71
CA ARG A 151 -22.63 6.88 -14.46
C ARG A 151 -22.82 7.18 -12.98
N GLY A 152 -21.88 7.95 -12.44
CA GLY A 152 -21.90 8.48 -11.08
C GLY A 152 -21.99 9.99 -11.13
N GLN A 153 -23.05 10.52 -10.53
CA GLN A 153 -23.28 11.95 -10.45
C GLN A 153 -23.38 12.34 -8.98
N TYR A 154 -22.75 13.46 -8.64
CA TYR A 154 -22.80 14.09 -7.33
C TYR A 154 -23.21 15.55 -7.51
N ILE A 155 -24.45 15.86 -7.12
CA ILE A 155 -25.00 17.21 -7.12
C ILE A 155 -25.39 17.51 -5.68
N HIS A 156 -24.74 18.52 -5.09
CA HIS A 156 -25.09 19.00 -3.76
C HIS A 156 -25.01 20.52 -3.74
N GLN A 157 -26.12 21.16 -3.33
CA GLN A 157 -26.23 22.61 -3.25
C GLN A 157 -26.69 22.98 -1.83
N SER A 158 -25.74 23.38 -0.99
CA SER A 158 -26.01 23.83 0.38
C SER A 158 -25.62 25.30 0.53
N GLY A 159 -26.53 26.20 0.16
CA GLY A 159 -26.52 27.64 0.49
C GLY A 159 -25.31 28.50 0.05
N GLY A 160 -24.25 27.90 -0.52
CA GLY A 160 -23.01 28.53 -0.97
C GLY A 160 -22.55 27.97 -2.33
N ARG A 161 -21.23 27.86 -2.57
CA ARG A 161 -20.69 27.25 -3.81
C ARG A 161 -21.24 25.84 -4.00
N GLY A 162 -21.89 25.60 -5.13
CA GLY A 162 -22.42 24.29 -5.48
C GLY A 162 -21.29 23.26 -5.63
N GLN A 163 -21.65 21.99 -5.49
CA GLN A 163 -20.78 20.85 -5.73
C GLN A 163 -21.41 20.03 -6.86
N TYR A 164 -20.74 20.00 -8.00
CA TYR A 164 -21.15 19.28 -9.19
C TYR A 164 -20.02 18.39 -9.69
N GLY A 165 -20.32 17.11 -9.91
CA GLY A 165 -19.41 16.17 -10.54
C GLY A 165 -20.20 15.07 -11.22
N ASP A 166 -19.87 14.80 -12.48
CA ASP A 166 -20.53 13.77 -13.26
C ASP A 166 -19.50 13.00 -14.08
N VAL A 167 -19.45 11.69 -13.87
CA VAL A 167 -18.42 10.81 -14.42
C VAL A 167 -19.06 9.50 -14.85
N GLU A 168 -18.76 9.09 -16.08
CA GLU A 168 -19.07 7.76 -16.58
C GLU A 168 -17.81 6.90 -16.63
N LEU A 169 -17.78 5.88 -15.78
CA LEU A 169 -16.68 4.93 -15.67
C LEU A 169 -17.10 3.57 -16.19
N GLU A 170 -16.15 2.92 -16.81
CA GLU A 170 -16.24 1.54 -17.23
C GLU A 170 -15.20 0.71 -16.50
N VAL A 171 -15.62 -0.44 -15.96
CA VAL A 171 -14.74 -1.40 -15.33
C VAL A 171 -14.63 -2.64 -16.21
N GLU A 172 -13.41 -3.12 -16.39
CA GLU A 172 -13.11 -4.34 -17.13
C GLU A 172 -12.12 -5.23 -16.35
N PRO A 173 -12.30 -6.57 -16.37
CA PRO A 173 -11.34 -7.48 -15.79
C PRO A 173 -10.08 -7.54 -16.66
N ILE A 174 -8.91 -7.49 -16.02
CA ILE A 174 -7.62 -7.65 -16.70
C ILE A 174 -6.88 -8.89 -16.19
N LYS A 175 -6.09 -9.50 -17.07
CA LYS A 175 -5.14 -10.55 -16.70
C LYS A 175 -3.76 -9.89 -16.65
N ASN A 176 -3.29 -9.59 -15.44
CA ASN A 176 -1.96 -9.08 -15.08
C ASN A 176 -1.70 -7.58 -15.33
N GLY A 177 -1.37 -6.87 -14.24
CA GLY A 177 -0.33 -5.82 -14.15
C GLY A 177 -0.45 -4.53 -14.97
N GLU A 178 -1.37 -4.42 -15.92
CA GLU A 178 -1.49 -3.23 -16.75
C GLU A 178 -2.18 -2.05 -16.03
N LYS A 179 -1.90 -0.84 -16.51
CA LYS A 179 -2.40 0.43 -15.97
C LYS A 179 -3.88 0.34 -15.57
N THR A 180 -4.13 0.52 -14.27
CA THR A 180 -5.45 0.44 -13.64
C THR A 180 -6.41 1.55 -14.08
N PHE A 181 -5.91 2.63 -14.69
CA PHE A 181 -6.72 3.75 -15.16
C PHE A 181 -6.35 4.20 -16.58
N LEU A 182 -7.35 4.22 -17.48
CA LEU A 182 -7.25 4.81 -18.81
C LEU A 182 -8.24 5.96 -18.97
N ASP A 183 -7.79 7.05 -19.59
CA ASP A 183 -8.62 8.16 -20.00
C ASP A 183 -8.94 8.04 -21.50
N LYS A 184 -10.21 7.87 -21.84
CA LYS A 184 -10.73 7.86 -23.22
C LYS A 184 -11.70 9.01 -23.48
N THR A 185 -11.72 10.04 -22.63
CA THR A 185 -12.62 11.19 -22.81
C THR A 185 -12.39 11.85 -24.16
N LYS A 186 -13.48 12.16 -24.86
CA LYS A 186 -13.42 12.94 -26.10
C LYS A 186 -13.03 14.38 -25.71
N GLY A 187 -11.94 14.87 -26.30
CA GLY A 187 -11.20 16.03 -25.81
C GLY A 187 -12.04 17.24 -25.42
N GLY A 188 -11.98 17.63 -24.14
CA GLY A 188 -12.46 18.91 -23.62
C GLY A 188 -13.68 18.87 -22.70
N VAL A 189 -14.36 17.73 -22.55
CA VAL A 189 -15.55 17.62 -21.70
C VAL A 189 -15.22 17.71 -20.20
N ILE A 190 -14.02 17.32 -19.79
CA ILE A 190 -13.56 17.48 -18.41
C ILE A 190 -12.16 18.10 -18.45
N PRO A 191 -11.93 19.23 -17.75
CA PRO A 191 -10.60 19.78 -17.58
C PRO A 191 -9.61 18.76 -16.98
N LYS A 192 -8.37 18.75 -17.48
CA LYS A 192 -7.32 17.78 -17.05
C LYS A 192 -7.06 17.79 -15.54
N GLU A 193 -7.27 18.92 -14.89
CA GLU A 193 -7.14 19.09 -13.45
C GLU A 193 -8.09 18.14 -12.67
N PHE A 194 -9.33 18.01 -13.14
CA PHE A 194 -10.31 17.11 -12.52
C PHE A 194 -10.07 15.63 -12.85
N ILE A 195 -9.43 15.31 -13.97
CA ILE A 195 -9.06 13.93 -14.32
C ILE A 195 -8.10 13.34 -13.27
N ALA A 196 -7.18 14.16 -12.75
CA ALA A 196 -6.29 13.75 -11.66
C ALA A 196 -7.08 13.46 -10.36
N ALA A 197 -8.12 14.25 -10.05
CA ALA A 197 -9.00 14.03 -8.91
C ALA A 197 -9.87 12.76 -9.06
N ILE A 198 -10.39 12.50 -10.27
CA ILE A 198 -11.12 11.27 -10.61
C ILE A 198 -10.23 10.05 -10.40
N LYS A 199 -9.00 10.08 -10.94
CA LYS A 199 -8.03 8.99 -10.77
C LYS A 199 -7.76 8.70 -9.30
N LYS A 200 -7.50 9.73 -8.48
CA LYS A 200 -7.32 9.58 -7.02
C LYS A 200 -8.56 9.01 -6.33
N GLY A 201 -9.77 9.34 -6.80
CA GLY A 201 -11.03 8.79 -6.30
C GLY A 201 -11.18 7.31 -6.60
N VAL A 202 -10.85 6.89 -7.83
CA VAL A 202 -10.84 5.49 -8.26
C VAL A 202 -9.81 4.69 -7.47
N GLU A 203 -8.56 5.14 -7.40
CA GLU A 203 -7.50 4.46 -6.65
C GLU A 203 -7.85 4.29 -5.17
N ARG A 204 -8.43 5.32 -4.53
CA ARG A 204 -8.91 5.21 -3.14
C ARG A 204 -9.99 4.15 -2.99
N THR A 205 -10.98 4.14 -3.89
CA THR A 205 -12.10 3.19 -3.81
C THR A 205 -11.63 1.77 -4.10
N MET A 206 -10.68 1.58 -5.01
CA MET A 206 -10.06 0.29 -5.29
C MET A 206 -9.30 -0.27 -4.08
N ARG A 207 -8.61 0.58 -3.31
CA ARG A 207 -7.92 0.16 -2.08
C ARG A 207 -8.88 -0.26 -0.97
N VAL A 208 -10.01 0.44 -0.84
CA VAL A 208 -11.00 0.16 0.19
C VAL A 208 -11.84 -1.07 -0.14
N GLY A 209 -12.14 -1.34 -1.42
CA GLY A 209 -13.09 -2.39 -1.79
C GLY A 209 -14.54 -1.90 -1.81
N ILE A 210 -15.43 -2.71 -2.40
CA ILE A 210 -16.86 -2.39 -2.56
C ILE A 210 -17.76 -3.48 -1.98
N LEU A 211 -17.41 -4.76 -2.12
CA LEU A 211 -18.24 -5.88 -1.65
C LEU A 211 -18.10 -6.11 -0.14
N ALA A 212 -16.88 -6.34 0.32
CA ALA A 212 -16.54 -6.77 1.67
C ALA A 212 -15.36 -5.94 2.24
N SER A 213 -15.13 -4.76 1.67
CA SER A 213 -14.05 -3.84 2.06
C SER A 213 -12.64 -4.43 1.89
N TYR A 214 -12.45 -5.25 0.86
CA TYR A 214 -11.12 -5.78 0.50
C TYR A 214 -10.55 -5.10 -0.75
N PRO A 215 -9.22 -4.91 -0.83
CA PRO A 215 -8.59 -4.31 -2.00
C PRO A 215 -8.93 -5.04 -3.29
N MET A 216 -9.28 -4.27 -4.32
CA MET A 216 -9.55 -4.80 -5.65
C MET A 216 -8.26 -5.12 -6.40
N LEU A 217 -8.26 -6.27 -7.09
CA LEU A 217 -7.15 -6.72 -7.92
C LEU A 217 -7.67 -7.10 -9.30
N ASN A 218 -6.83 -6.95 -10.33
CA ASN A 218 -7.17 -7.28 -11.71
C ASN A 218 -8.36 -6.49 -12.29
N VAL A 219 -8.57 -5.26 -11.81
CA VAL A 219 -9.61 -4.36 -12.32
C VAL A 219 -8.96 -3.18 -13.03
N LYS A 220 -9.39 -2.95 -14.27
CA LYS A 220 -9.05 -1.75 -15.04
C LYS A 220 -10.26 -0.85 -15.16
N THR A 221 -10.05 0.44 -14.95
CA THR A 221 -11.07 1.46 -15.04
C THR A 221 -10.78 2.39 -16.20
N THR A 222 -11.75 2.57 -17.08
CA THR A 222 -11.68 3.50 -18.20
C THR A 222 -12.67 4.63 -17.97
N LEU A 223 -12.20 5.88 -18.05
CA LEU A 223 -13.04 7.06 -18.09
C LEU A 223 -13.57 7.23 -19.51
N LEU A 224 -14.89 7.06 -19.69
CA LEU A 224 -15.54 7.16 -21.00
C LEU A 224 -15.99 8.59 -21.29
N ASP A 225 -16.77 9.15 -20.37
CA ASP A 225 -17.41 10.45 -20.54
C ASP A 225 -17.67 11.10 -19.18
N GLY A 226 -18.15 12.34 -19.18
CA GLY A 226 -18.66 12.99 -17.98
C GLY A 226 -19.25 14.36 -18.29
N SER A 227 -19.47 15.16 -17.26
CA SER A 227 -19.98 16.51 -17.43
C SER A 227 -19.40 17.42 -16.37
N TYR A 228 -19.13 18.67 -16.73
CA TYR A 228 -18.66 19.69 -15.81
C TYR A 228 -19.51 20.95 -15.92
N HIS A 229 -19.55 21.68 -14.82
CA HIS A 229 -20.13 23.00 -14.72
C HIS A 229 -19.03 23.98 -14.27
N SER A 230 -18.86 25.07 -15.02
CA SER A 230 -17.83 26.10 -14.76
C SER A 230 -17.81 26.72 -13.36
N VAL A 231 -18.93 26.78 -12.63
CA VAL A 231 -19.04 27.49 -11.35
C VAL A 231 -19.14 26.53 -10.17
N ASP A 232 -19.89 25.44 -10.34
CA ASP A 232 -20.20 24.50 -9.27
C ASP A 232 -19.32 23.24 -9.28
N SER A 233 -18.46 23.05 -10.29
CA SER A 233 -17.58 21.89 -10.31
C SER A 233 -16.42 22.03 -9.36
N SER A 234 -16.17 20.96 -8.59
CA SER A 234 -15.07 20.89 -7.65
C SER A 234 -14.33 19.56 -7.75
N GLU A 235 -13.06 19.55 -7.34
CA GLU A 235 -12.28 18.32 -7.26
C GLU A 235 -12.91 17.28 -6.32
N PHE A 236 -13.51 17.75 -5.21
CA PHE A 236 -14.18 16.89 -4.25
C PHE A 236 -15.42 16.21 -4.86
N ALA A 237 -16.21 16.96 -5.62
CA ALA A 237 -17.40 16.45 -6.29
C ALA A 237 -17.03 15.39 -7.33
N PHE A 238 -16.01 15.63 -8.15
CA PHE A 238 -15.51 14.64 -9.11
C PHE A 238 -14.92 13.38 -8.46
N LYS A 239 -14.17 13.53 -7.36
CA LYS A 239 -13.66 12.40 -6.58
C LYS A 239 -14.79 11.53 -6.03
N THR A 240 -15.85 12.15 -5.54
CA THR A 240 -17.03 11.48 -4.98
C THR A 240 -17.86 10.83 -6.08
N ALA A 241 -18.11 11.54 -7.18
CA ALA A 241 -18.78 11.04 -8.37
C ALA A 241 -18.09 9.80 -8.95
N ALA A 242 -16.76 9.82 -9.05
CA ALA A 242 -15.96 8.67 -9.48
C ALA A 242 -16.13 7.46 -8.55
N SER A 243 -16.17 7.69 -7.23
CA SER A 243 -16.40 6.63 -6.23
C SER A 243 -17.80 6.01 -6.38
N ILE A 244 -18.82 6.82 -6.66
CA ILE A 244 -20.20 6.36 -6.90
C ILE A 244 -20.29 5.60 -8.23
N ALA A 245 -19.68 6.10 -9.29
CA ALA A 245 -19.64 5.45 -10.61
C ALA A 245 -18.99 4.07 -10.50
N LEU A 246 -17.83 3.99 -9.84
CA LEU A 246 -17.12 2.73 -9.64
C LEU A 246 -17.97 1.73 -8.83
N LYS A 247 -18.61 2.17 -7.73
CA LYS A 247 -19.52 1.34 -6.93
C LYS A 247 -20.66 0.74 -7.74
N LYS A 248 -21.28 1.52 -8.62
CA LYS A 248 -22.37 1.05 -9.48
C LYS A 248 -21.86 0.08 -10.56
N ALA A 249 -20.77 0.43 -11.25
CA ALA A 249 -20.19 -0.38 -12.31
C ALA A 249 -19.71 -1.74 -11.74
N PHE A 250 -19.06 -1.73 -10.58
CA PHE A 250 -18.56 -2.93 -9.92
C PHE A 250 -19.69 -3.90 -9.52
N LYS A 251 -20.81 -3.39 -8.99
CA LYS A 251 -21.98 -4.21 -8.67
C LYS A 251 -22.62 -4.86 -9.90
N GLN A 252 -22.53 -4.21 -11.06
CA GLN A 252 -23.05 -4.74 -12.34
C GLN A 252 -22.06 -5.71 -13.02
N ALA A 253 -20.79 -5.68 -12.63
CA ALA A 253 -19.69 -6.42 -13.23
C ALA A 253 -19.54 -7.88 -12.72
N ASP A 254 -20.53 -8.41 -11.99
CA ASP A 254 -20.52 -9.75 -11.38
C ASP A 254 -19.27 -9.96 -10.51
N PRO A 255 -19.19 -9.26 -9.37
CA PRO A 255 -17.99 -9.23 -8.55
C PRO A 255 -17.84 -10.50 -7.69
N TYR A 256 -16.60 -10.90 -7.44
CA TYR A 256 -16.26 -12.10 -6.66
C TYR A 256 -15.04 -11.88 -5.76
N LEU A 257 -14.92 -12.74 -4.75
CA LEU A 257 -13.78 -12.74 -3.84
C LEU A 257 -12.69 -13.68 -4.33
N LEU A 258 -11.46 -13.24 -4.18
CA LEU A 258 -10.24 -13.98 -4.41
C LEU A 258 -9.62 -14.31 -3.06
N GLU A 259 -9.32 -15.59 -2.86
CA GLU A 259 -8.48 -16.05 -1.77
C GLU A 259 -7.07 -16.37 -2.29
N PRO A 260 -6.01 -16.19 -1.48
CA PRO A 260 -4.67 -16.59 -1.84
C PRO A 260 -4.58 -18.12 -1.88
N VAL A 261 -4.28 -18.68 -3.06
CA VAL A 261 -3.99 -20.10 -3.23
C VAL A 261 -2.47 -20.28 -3.28
N MET A 262 -1.93 -21.02 -2.30
CA MET A 262 -0.51 -21.36 -2.27
C MET A 262 -0.26 -22.69 -2.98
N LYS A 263 0.79 -22.74 -3.79
CA LYS A 263 1.32 -23.99 -4.32
C LYS A 263 2.25 -24.58 -3.26
N LEU A 264 1.82 -25.67 -2.63
CA LEU A 264 2.68 -26.48 -1.76
C LEU A 264 3.57 -27.36 -2.63
N GLU A 265 4.87 -27.36 -2.37
CA GLU A 265 5.82 -28.38 -2.85
C GLU A 265 6.01 -29.48 -1.81
#